data_AF-A0A015MZX7-F1
#
_entry.id   AF-A0A015MZX7-F1
#
_cell.length_a   1.000
_cell.length_b   1.000
_cell.length_c   1.000
_cell.angle_alpha   90.00
_cell.angle_beta   90.00
_cell.angle_gamma   90.00
#
_symmetry.space_group_name_H-M   'P 1'
#
loop_
_entity.id
_entity.type
_entity.pdbx_description
1 polymer ?
#
loop_
_entity_poly.entity_id
_entity_poly.type
_entity_poly.pdbx_seq_one_letter_code
_entity_poly.pdbx_strand_id
1 'polypeptide(L)'
;MDIGLLNCKGKYFRWDDDAIKLLFLFLIDRKDAVRLLSTNRGNIKPKLWSEASDVLLNSGHHYSPRQCSVKWNNIKAKFKDDMVKSCNNPIQVRYKTEIEEILGRSHYYSGINKYRRWDDGAIKLLFLFLIDRKDAVRLLSTNRGDIKLKLWSEASDMLLSSGHHYSPQECMIKWKNIKKNYKDDMDKSRNNPIQVRYKTEVEKILVCRYNRFY
;
A
#
# COMPACT_ATOMS: atom_id res chain seq x y z
N MET A 1 7.68 41.76 -36.87
CA MET A 1 8.37 40.78 -36.02
C MET A 1 7.32 39.83 -35.49
N ASP A 2 7.11 38.73 -36.22
CA ASP A 2 6.16 37.69 -35.84
C ASP A 2 6.75 36.84 -34.71
N ILE A 3 6.18 36.97 -33.51
CA ILE A 3 6.42 36.03 -32.42
C ILE A 3 5.52 34.83 -32.68
N GLY A 4 6.14 33.76 -33.18
CA GLY A 4 5.50 32.51 -33.54
C GLY A 4 4.67 31.91 -32.39
N LEU A 5 3.37 31.83 -32.62
CA LEU A 5 2.44 30.95 -31.95
C LEU A 5 2.86 29.49 -32.19
N LEU A 6 3.76 28.96 -31.36
CA LEU A 6 4.02 27.52 -31.31
C LEU A 6 2.84 26.82 -30.63
N ASN A 7 1.93 26.40 -31.50
CA ASN A 7 0.82 25.49 -31.29
C ASN A 7 1.33 24.13 -30.77
N CYS A 8 1.52 24.01 -29.45
CA CYS A 8 1.90 22.75 -28.80
C CYS A 8 0.67 21.92 -28.41
N LYS A 9 -0.16 21.54 -29.39
CA LYS A 9 -1.12 20.45 -29.21
C LYS A 9 -0.37 19.12 -29.23
N GLY A 10 -0.36 18.40 -28.10
CA GLY A 10 -0.14 16.95 -28.10
C GLY A 10 1.12 16.37 -27.42
N LYS A 11 1.91 17.12 -26.65
CA LYS A 11 2.91 16.48 -25.77
C LYS A 11 2.27 16.11 -24.43
N TYR A 12 2.11 14.82 -24.17
CA TYR A 12 1.95 14.33 -22.80
C TYR A 12 3.20 14.74 -22.02
N PHE A 13 3.12 15.84 -21.27
CA PHE A 13 4.21 16.30 -20.42
C PHE A 13 4.45 15.25 -19.32
N ARG A 14 5.50 14.44 -19.51
CA ARG A 14 5.98 13.49 -18.51
C ARG A 14 6.66 14.30 -17.41
N TRP A 15 6.17 14.15 -16.19
CA TRP A 15 6.86 14.68 -15.00
C TRP A 15 8.12 13.85 -14.78
N ASP A 16 9.28 14.49 -14.87
CA ASP A 16 10.54 13.92 -14.42
C ASP A 16 10.67 13.96 -12.88
N ASP A 17 11.69 13.28 -12.36
CA ASP A 17 11.87 13.15 -10.91
C ASP A 17 12.28 14.46 -10.25
N ASP A 18 12.96 15.37 -10.96
CA ASP A 18 13.39 16.66 -10.40
C ASP A 18 12.22 17.64 -10.29
N ALA A 19 11.33 17.68 -11.28
CA ALA A 19 10.05 18.38 -11.18
C ALA A 19 9.19 17.87 -10.03
N ILE A 20 9.19 16.54 -9.78
CA ILE A 20 8.45 15.97 -8.65
C ILE A 20 9.08 16.36 -7.31
N LYS A 21 10.42 16.32 -7.19
CA LYS A 21 11.13 16.76 -5.99
C LYS A 21 10.86 18.24 -5.68
N LEU A 22 10.95 19.11 -6.69
CA LEU A 22 10.65 20.54 -6.53
C LEU A 22 9.22 20.78 -6.06
N LEU A 23 8.25 20.06 -6.65
CA LEU A 23 6.86 20.13 -6.19
C LEU A 23 6.74 19.68 -4.72
N PHE A 24 7.42 18.61 -4.30
CA PHE A 24 7.39 18.18 -2.90
C PHE A 24 8.05 19.17 -1.95
N LEU A 25 9.21 19.72 -2.29
CA LEU A 25 9.88 20.73 -1.47
C LEU A 25 8.96 21.92 -1.20
N PHE A 26 8.31 22.44 -2.25
CA PHE A 26 7.32 23.51 -2.12
C PHE A 26 6.13 23.10 -1.23
N LEU A 27 5.58 21.90 -1.41
CA LEU A 27 4.43 21.44 -0.62
C LEU A 27 4.78 21.13 0.84
N ILE A 28 6.03 20.74 1.13
CA ILE A 28 6.55 20.52 2.48
C ILE A 28 6.65 21.87 3.21
N ASP A 29 7.23 22.88 2.55
CA ASP A 29 7.31 24.25 3.08
C ASP A 29 5.91 24.81 3.37
N ARG A 30 4.95 24.55 2.48
CA ARG A 30 3.57 25.04 2.58
C ARG A 30 2.58 24.03 3.17
N LYS A 31 3.06 23.04 3.92
CA LYS A 31 2.26 21.90 4.41
C LYS A 31 1.00 22.29 5.16
N ASP A 32 1.03 23.36 5.95
CA ASP A 32 -0.15 23.81 6.69
C ASP A 32 -1.24 24.35 5.76
N ALA A 33 -0.87 25.09 4.72
CA ALA A 33 -1.80 25.51 3.67
C ALA A 33 -2.36 24.30 2.89
N VAL A 34 -1.52 23.28 2.64
CA VAL A 34 -1.96 22.04 1.97
C VAL A 34 -2.96 21.26 2.81
N ARG A 35 -2.74 21.16 4.13
CA ARG A 35 -3.64 20.44 5.07
C ARG A 35 -4.99 21.11 5.21
N LEU A 36 -5.06 22.44 5.06
CA LEU A 36 -6.32 23.20 5.09
C LEU A 36 -7.13 23.10 3.78
N LEU A 37 -6.62 22.46 2.72
CA LEU A 37 -7.34 22.32 1.45
C LEU A 37 -8.61 21.45 1.55
N SER A 38 -8.70 20.57 2.55
CA SER A 38 -9.85 19.67 2.73
C SER A 38 -11.03 20.34 3.43
N THR A 39 -10.80 21.44 4.16
CA THR A 39 -11.79 22.07 5.05
C THR A 39 -12.25 23.44 4.60
N ASN A 40 -11.61 24.08 3.61
CA ASN A 40 -11.87 25.48 3.25
C ASN A 40 -12.48 25.70 1.86
N ARG A 41 -13.55 26.51 1.80
CA ARG A 41 -14.24 27.00 0.58
C ARG A 41 -13.67 28.33 0.03
N GLY A 42 -12.42 28.68 0.34
CA GLY A 42 -11.79 29.98 -0.01
C GLY A 42 -10.73 29.93 -1.13
N ASN A 43 -10.12 31.09 -1.42
CA ASN A 43 -9.09 31.33 -2.48
C ASN A 43 -7.70 30.71 -2.21
N ILE A 44 -7.53 29.91 -1.15
CA ILE A 44 -6.24 29.28 -0.79
C ILE A 44 -5.78 28.33 -1.90
N LYS A 45 -6.71 27.59 -2.50
CA LYS A 45 -6.41 26.57 -3.50
C LYS A 45 -5.85 27.17 -4.80
N PRO A 46 -6.45 28.19 -5.44
CA PRO A 46 -5.84 28.88 -6.59
C PRO A 46 -4.45 29.43 -6.29
N LYS A 47 -4.28 30.14 -5.17
CA LYS A 47 -2.99 30.77 -4.81
C LYS A 47 -1.87 29.76 -4.63
N LEU A 48 -2.10 28.68 -3.87
CA LEU A 48 -1.11 27.63 -3.63
C LEU A 48 -0.59 27.02 -4.94
N TRP A 49 -1.51 26.70 -5.87
CA TRP A 49 -1.11 26.08 -7.14
C TRP A 49 -0.49 27.08 -8.10
N SER A 50 -0.83 28.37 -8.01
CA SER A 50 -0.14 29.44 -8.75
C SER A 50 1.31 29.52 -8.33
N GLU A 51 1.57 29.62 -7.02
CA GLU A 51 2.93 29.70 -6.48
C GLU A 51 3.76 28.44 -6.80
N ALA A 52 3.14 27.25 -6.75
CA ALA A 52 3.81 26.01 -7.15
C ALA A 52 4.23 26.01 -8.64
N SER A 53 3.36 26.54 -9.51
CA SER A 53 3.62 26.71 -10.95
C SER A 53 4.80 27.66 -11.18
N ASP A 54 4.86 28.77 -10.44
CA ASP A 54 5.92 29.77 -10.57
C ASP A 54 7.28 29.20 -10.13
N VAL A 55 7.32 28.43 -9.03
CA VAL A 55 8.53 27.75 -8.56
C VAL A 55 9.08 26.77 -9.61
N LEU A 56 8.19 25.98 -10.22
CA LEU A 56 8.57 25.04 -11.28
C LEU A 56 9.05 25.79 -12.53
N LEU A 57 8.35 26.85 -12.93
CA LEU A 57 8.72 27.67 -14.08
C LEU A 57 10.11 28.30 -13.93
N ASN A 58 10.41 28.85 -12.75
CA ASN A 58 11.71 29.43 -12.43
C ASN A 58 12.85 28.40 -12.46
N SER A 59 12.51 27.12 -12.36
CA SER A 59 13.47 26.00 -12.45
C SER A 59 13.50 25.38 -13.85
N GLY A 60 12.85 25.98 -14.85
CA GLY A 60 12.80 25.49 -16.24
C GLY A 60 11.69 24.47 -16.53
N HIS A 61 10.79 24.21 -15.57
CA HIS A 61 9.69 23.26 -15.72
C HIS A 61 8.35 23.97 -15.98
N HIS A 62 7.84 23.84 -17.20
CA HIS A 62 6.63 24.54 -17.64
C HIS A 62 5.35 23.78 -17.29
N TYR A 63 4.93 23.84 -16.01
CA TYR A 63 3.68 23.24 -15.54
C TYR A 63 2.73 24.30 -15.00
N SER A 64 1.53 24.38 -15.58
CA SER A 64 0.47 25.26 -15.11
C SER A 64 0.00 24.91 -13.68
N PRO A 65 -0.68 25.85 -12.98
CA PRO A 65 -1.26 25.59 -11.66
C PRO A 65 -2.20 24.38 -11.65
N ARG A 66 -2.98 24.22 -12.73
CA ARG A 66 -3.88 23.08 -12.90
C ARG A 66 -3.10 21.75 -13.01
N GLN A 67 -1.99 21.72 -13.75
CA GLN A 67 -1.14 20.52 -13.86
C GLN A 67 -0.52 20.15 -12.51
N CYS A 68 -0.07 21.13 -11.72
CA CYS A 68 0.46 20.88 -10.37
C CYS A 68 -0.60 20.24 -9.45
N SER A 69 -1.81 20.81 -9.44
CA SER A 69 -2.93 20.29 -8.67
C SER A 69 -3.33 18.86 -9.09
N VAL A 70 -3.45 18.61 -10.39
CA VAL A 70 -3.76 17.28 -10.93
C VAL A 70 -2.67 16.27 -10.57
N LYS A 71 -1.40 16.65 -10.72
CA LYS A 71 -0.26 15.79 -10.36
C LYS A 71 -0.30 15.40 -8.89
N TRP A 72 -0.48 16.37 -8.00
CA TRP A 72 -0.60 16.12 -6.57
C TRP A 72 -1.76 15.19 -6.24
N ASN A 73 -2.94 15.41 -6.83
CA ASN A 73 -4.10 14.55 -6.60
C ASN A 73 -3.86 13.11 -7.08
N ASN A 74 -3.20 12.93 -8.22
CA ASN A 74 -2.83 11.62 -8.75
C ASN A 74 -1.81 10.91 -7.84
N ILE A 75 -0.79 11.62 -7.35
CA ILE A 75 0.18 11.10 -6.38
C ILE A 75 -0.53 10.63 -5.11
N LYS A 76 -1.40 11.47 -4.52
CA LYS A 76 -2.17 11.11 -3.32
C LYS A 76 -3.06 9.89 -3.53
N ALA A 77 -3.76 9.83 -4.65
CA ALA A 77 -4.64 8.71 -4.97
C ALA A 77 -3.85 7.40 -5.11
N LYS A 78 -2.70 7.46 -5.80
CA LYS A 78 -1.81 6.32 -5.97
C LYS A 78 -1.17 5.88 -4.66
N PHE A 79 -0.71 6.82 -3.84
CA PHE A 79 -0.21 6.56 -2.49
C PHE A 79 -1.24 5.83 -1.63
N LYS A 80 -2.51 6.27 -1.66
CA LYS A 80 -3.60 5.61 -0.92
C LYS A 80 -3.81 4.16 -1.40
N ASP A 81 -3.83 3.92 -2.70
CA ASP A 81 -3.94 2.57 -3.29
C ASP A 81 -2.75 1.68 -2.88
N ASP A 82 -1.53 2.19 -2.98
CA ASP A 82 -0.32 1.46 -2.62
C ASP A 82 -0.24 1.20 -1.11
N MET A 83 -0.71 2.12 -0.27
CA MET A 83 -0.84 1.89 1.17
C MET A 83 -1.82 0.75 1.48
N VAL A 84 -2.97 0.68 0.81
CA VAL A 84 -3.94 -0.43 0.98
C VAL A 84 -3.33 -1.75 0.51
N LYS A 85 -2.62 -1.75 -0.63
CA LYS A 85 -1.89 -2.92 -1.12
C LYS A 85 -0.79 -3.35 -0.13
N SER A 86 -0.08 -2.39 0.48
CA SER A 86 0.99 -2.64 1.45
C SER A 86 0.50 -3.42 2.69
N CYS A 87 -0.77 -3.25 3.06
CA CYS A 87 -1.39 -3.97 4.18
C CYS A 87 -1.56 -5.48 3.89
N ASN A 88 -1.73 -5.82 2.61
CA ASN A 88 -1.95 -7.18 2.13
C ASN A 88 -0.68 -7.85 1.57
N ASN A 89 0.28 -7.05 1.11
CA ASN A 89 1.55 -7.48 0.55
C ASN A 89 2.62 -6.43 0.86
N PRO A 90 3.78 -6.74 1.49
CA PRO A 90 4.83 -5.76 1.73
C PRO A 90 5.42 -5.22 0.41
N ILE A 91 4.86 -4.12 -0.07
CA ILE A 91 5.40 -3.33 -1.18
C ILE A 91 6.05 -2.06 -0.63
N GLN A 92 7.10 -1.61 -1.31
CA GLN A 92 7.63 -0.27 -1.08
C GLN A 92 6.63 0.76 -1.62
N VAL A 93 6.13 1.66 -0.76
CA VAL A 93 5.20 2.72 -1.15
C VAL A 93 6.03 3.94 -1.58
N ARG A 94 5.90 4.34 -2.85
CA ARG A 94 6.64 5.47 -3.43
C ARG A 94 6.26 6.79 -2.73
N TYR A 95 7.25 7.64 -2.47
CA TYR A 95 7.10 8.96 -1.85
C TYR A 95 6.46 8.99 -0.46
N LYS A 96 6.56 7.88 0.28
CA LYS A 96 5.90 7.74 1.57
C LYS A 96 6.33 8.83 2.56
N THR A 97 7.62 9.08 2.66
CA THR A 97 8.18 10.04 3.63
C THR A 97 7.70 11.46 3.33
N GLU A 98 7.83 11.89 2.08
CA GLU A 98 7.45 13.23 1.62
C GLU A 98 5.95 13.46 1.80
N ILE A 99 5.11 12.48 1.44
CA ILE A 99 3.65 12.59 1.60
C ILE A 99 3.25 12.64 3.08
N GLU A 100 3.86 11.80 3.93
CA GLU A 100 3.61 11.82 5.38
C GLU A 100 4.04 13.14 6.02
N GLU A 101 5.11 13.77 5.51
CA GLU A 101 5.55 15.09 5.96
C GLU A 101 4.57 16.20 5.57
N ILE A 102 4.14 16.23 4.30
CA ILE A 102 3.18 17.23 3.79
C ILE A 102 1.84 17.10 4.49
N LEU A 103 1.27 15.90 4.59
CA LEU A 103 -0.11 15.71 5.03
C LEU A 103 -0.26 15.30 6.50
N GLY A 104 0.85 14.92 7.15
CA GLY A 104 0.86 14.40 8.50
C GLY A 104 0.44 12.93 8.57
N ARG A 105 1.07 12.16 9.47
CA ARG A 105 0.76 10.74 9.66
C ARG A 105 -0.71 10.50 10.04
N SER A 106 -1.32 11.32 10.88
CA SER A 106 -2.71 11.04 11.32
C SER A 106 -3.76 11.16 10.19
N HIS A 107 -3.57 12.07 9.24
CA HIS A 107 -4.57 12.42 8.21
C HIS A 107 -4.94 11.25 7.28
N TYR A 108 -4.04 10.30 7.04
CA TYR A 108 -4.32 9.13 6.22
C TYR A 108 -4.72 7.89 7.00
N TYR A 109 -4.17 7.70 8.19
CA TYR A 109 -4.38 6.47 8.94
C TYR A 109 -5.80 6.40 9.53
N SER A 110 -6.46 7.55 9.75
CA SER A 110 -7.89 7.61 10.12
C SER A 110 -8.83 7.08 9.02
N GLY A 111 -8.52 7.32 7.74
CA GLY A 111 -9.29 6.80 6.59
C GLY A 111 -8.83 5.42 6.11
N ILE A 112 -7.57 5.07 6.33
CA ILE A 112 -7.02 3.73 6.06
C ILE A 112 -7.47 2.73 7.14
N ASN A 113 -7.85 3.16 8.34
CA ASN A 113 -8.51 2.28 9.33
C ASN A 113 -9.81 1.64 8.83
N LYS A 114 -10.42 2.17 7.76
CA LYS A 114 -11.51 1.49 7.03
C LYS A 114 -11.03 0.27 6.23
N TYR A 115 -9.75 0.23 5.85
CA TYR A 115 -9.05 -0.90 5.25
C TYR A 115 -8.18 -1.55 6.33
N ARG A 116 -8.80 -2.39 7.16
CA ARG A 116 -8.22 -3.04 8.34
C ARG A 116 -6.85 -3.67 8.02
N ARG A 117 -5.77 -2.99 8.40
CA ARG A 117 -4.41 -3.48 8.23
C ARG A 117 -4.20 -4.66 9.17
N TRP A 118 -3.79 -5.81 8.63
CA TRP A 118 -3.36 -6.94 9.44
C TRP A 118 -2.15 -6.52 10.28
N ASP A 119 -2.37 -6.28 11.57
CA ASP A 119 -1.32 -6.09 12.56
C ASP A 119 -0.67 -7.44 12.94
N ASP A 120 0.47 -7.38 13.62
CA ASP A 120 1.23 -8.57 13.99
C ASP A 120 0.47 -9.47 14.98
N GLY A 121 -0.42 -8.90 15.80
CA GLY A 121 -1.31 -9.65 16.70
C GLY A 121 -2.34 -10.48 15.93
N ALA A 122 -3.05 -9.85 14.98
CA ALA A 122 -3.99 -10.53 14.09
C ALA A 122 -3.32 -11.63 13.27
N ILE A 123 -2.10 -11.37 12.76
CA ILE A 123 -1.33 -12.36 12.00
C ILE A 123 -0.92 -13.54 12.89
N LYS A 124 -0.46 -13.27 14.13
CA LYS A 124 -0.09 -14.31 15.09
C LYS A 124 -1.29 -15.20 15.45
N LEU A 125 -2.45 -14.60 15.69
CA LEU A 125 -3.69 -15.35 15.95
C LEU A 125 -4.08 -16.21 14.75
N LEU A 126 -4.03 -15.67 13.53
CA LEU A 126 -4.28 -16.46 12.33
C LEU A 126 -3.31 -17.65 12.22
N PHE A 127 -2.02 -17.47 12.51
CA PHE A 127 -1.08 -18.59 12.51
C PHE A 127 -1.37 -19.63 13.57
N LEU A 128 -1.68 -19.23 14.81
CA LEU A 128 -2.03 -20.17 15.87
C LEU A 128 -3.23 -21.04 15.47
N PHE A 129 -4.27 -20.42 14.92
CA PHE A 129 -5.44 -21.12 14.41
C PHE A 129 -5.09 -22.10 13.27
N LEU A 130 -4.29 -21.66 12.29
CA LEU A 130 -3.91 -22.52 11.16
C LEU A 130 -2.96 -23.65 11.56
N ILE A 131 -2.12 -23.46 12.58
CA ILE A 131 -1.26 -24.50 13.14
C ILE A 131 -2.11 -25.58 13.82
N ASP A 132 -3.09 -25.18 14.63
CA ASP A 132 -4.04 -26.11 15.28
C ASP A 132 -4.86 -26.89 14.24
N ARG A 133 -5.29 -26.23 13.17
CA ARG A 133 -6.11 -26.79 12.08
C ARG A 133 -5.29 -27.29 10.88
N LYS A 134 -3.99 -27.60 11.04
CA LYS A 134 -3.08 -27.87 9.92
C LYS A 134 -3.57 -28.96 8.94
N ASP A 135 -4.29 -29.97 9.43
CA ASP A 135 -4.84 -31.03 8.58
C ASP A 135 -5.97 -30.54 7.68
N ALA A 136 -6.85 -29.67 8.20
CA ALA A 136 -7.85 -28.99 7.37
C ALA A 136 -7.20 -28.05 6.34
N VAL A 137 -6.11 -27.37 6.73
CA VAL A 137 -5.34 -26.51 5.80
C VAL A 137 -4.72 -27.32 4.65
N ARG A 138 -4.25 -28.54 4.93
CA ARG A 138 -3.68 -29.45 3.91
C ARG A 138 -4.71 -29.92 2.90
N LEU A 139 -5.95 -30.12 3.32
CA LEU A 139 -7.06 -30.53 2.45
C LEU A 139 -7.55 -29.40 1.52
N LEU A 140 -7.10 -28.15 1.71
CA LEU A 140 -7.49 -27.03 0.84
C LEU A 140 -6.98 -27.13 -0.60
N SER A 141 -5.91 -27.90 -0.85
CA SER A 141 -5.35 -28.08 -2.21
C SER A 141 -6.16 -29.06 -3.05
N THR A 142 -6.86 -30.00 -2.41
CA THR A 142 -7.59 -31.09 -3.06
C THR A 142 -9.11 -30.95 -2.96
N ASN A 143 -9.61 -30.09 -2.06
CA ASN A 143 -11.04 -29.98 -1.76
C ASN A 143 -11.61 -28.60 -2.11
N ARG A 144 -12.67 -28.55 -2.94
CA ARG A 144 -13.32 -27.30 -3.40
C ARG A 144 -14.57 -26.91 -2.60
N GLY A 145 -14.99 -27.70 -1.60
CA GLY A 145 -16.26 -27.55 -0.87
C GLY A 145 -16.16 -27.05 0.59
N ASP A 146 -17.11 -27.50 1.41
CA ASP A 146 -17.46 -27.04 2.78
C ASP A 146 -16.28 -26.90 3.75
N ILE A 147 -15.26 -27.75 3.64
CA ILE A 147 -14.06 -27.69 4.49
C ILE A 147 -13.39 -26.31 4.38
N LYS A 148 -13.34 -25.74 3.17
CA LYS A 148 -12.75 -24.43 2.94
C LYS A 148 -13.60 -23.32 3.56
N LEU A 149 -14.93 -23.36 3.36
CA LEU A 149 -15.85 -22.37 3.92
C LEU A 149 -15.82 -22.40 5.45
N LYS A 150 -15.88 -23.60 6.04
CA LYS A 150 -15.85 -23.80 7.49
C LYS A 150 -14.55 -23.30 8.11
N LEU A 151 -13.40 -23.67 7.55
CA LEU A 151 -12.09 -23.24 8.07
C LEU A 151 -11.97 -21.72 8.13
N TRP A 152 -12.33 -21.02 7.05
CA TRP A 152 -12.20 -19.56 7.00
C TRP A 152 -13.26 -18.84 7.82
N SER A 153 -14.45 -19.45 7.98
CA SER A 153 -15.49 -18.93 8.88
C SER A 153 -15.04 -19.01 10.34
N GLU A 154 -14.54 -20.17 10.78
CA GLU A 154 -13.98 -20.34 12.12
C GLU A 154 -12.79 -19.40 12.39
N ALA A 155 -11.92 -19.19 11.39
CA ALA A 155 -10.80 -18.25 11.51
C ALA A 155 -11.29 -16.81 11.73
N SER A 156 -12.31 -16.40 10.98
CA SER A 156 -12.95 -15.09 11.09
C SER A 156 -13.58 -14.90 12.48
N ASP A 157 -14.31 -15.90 12.98
CA ASP A 157 -14.97 -15.84 14.28
C ASP A 157 -13.97 -15.78 15.45
N MET A 158 -12.86 -16.52 15.35
CA MET A 158 -11.77 -16.48 16.33
C MET A 158 -11.12 -15.08 16.38
N LEU A 159 -10.81 -14.52 15.20
CA LEU A 159 -10.23 -13.18 15.11
C LEU A 159 -11.21 -12.14 15.65
N LEU A 160 -12.50 -12.24 15.31
CA LEU A 160 -13.55 -11.36 15.80
C LEU A 160 -13.64 -11.38 17.33
N SER A 161 -13.58 -12.57 17.93
CA SER A 161 -13.58 -12.77 19.39
C SER A 161 -12.37 -12.12 20.07
N SER A 162 -11.29 -11.90 19.33
CA SER A 162 -10.07 -11.23 19.79
C SER A 162 -10.04 -9.74 19.44
N GLY A 163 -11.16 -9.15 18.96
CA GLY A 163 -11.27 -7.75 18.55
C GLY A 163 -10.75 -7.45 17.15
N HIS A 164 -10.36 -8.47 16.38
CA HIS A 164 -9.89 -8.34 15.00
C HIS A 164 -11.00 -8.70 14.02
N HIS A 165 -11.58 -7.69 13.41
CA HIS A 165 -12.72 -7.90 12.52
C HIS A 165 -12.25 -8.24 11.10
N TYR A 166 -12.05 -9.51 10.77
CA TYR A 166 -11.72 -9.94 9.40
C TYR A 166 -12.73 -10.95 8.92
N SER A 167 -13.29 -10.73 7.73
CA SER A 167 -14.18 -11.68 7.09
C SER A 167 -13.45 -12.99 6.72
N PRO A 168 -14.19 -14.08 6.49
CA PRO A 168 -13.59 -15.35 6.04
C PRO A 168 -12.76 -15.18 4.76
N GLN A 169 -13.26 -14.36 3.83
CA GLN A 169 -12.60 -14.06 2.56
C GLN A 169 -11.27 -13.32 2.79
N GLU A 170 -11.21 -12.37 3.73
CA GLU A 170 -9.98 -11.66 4.08
C GLU A 170 -8.94 -12.58 4.72
N CYS A 171 -9.37 -13.49 5.60
CA CYS A 171 -8.49 -14.51 6.19
C CYS A 171 -7.86 -15.41 5.11
N MET A 172 -8.69 -15.89 4.17
CA MET A 172 -8.23 -16.70 3.04
C MET A 172 -7.23 -15.95 2.15
N ILE A 173 -7.56 -14.71 1.76
CA ILE A 173 -6.69 -13.88 0.92
C ILE A 173 -5.35 -13.64 1.63
N LYS A 174 -5.38 -13.34 2.94
CA LYS A 174 -4.18 -13.13 3.73
C LYS A 174 -3.29 -14.36 3.73
N TRP A 175 -3.83 -15.53 4.02
CA TRP A 175 -3.07 -16.79 3.98
C TRP A 175 -2.50 -17.08 2.58
N LYS A 176 -3.29 -16.87 1.52
CA LYS A 176 -2.85 -17.05 0.13
C LYS A 176 -1.65 -16.16 -0.19
N ASN A 177 -1.67 -14.90 0.24
CA ASN A 177 -0.58 -13.96 0.02
C ASN A 177 0.66 -14.35 0.85
N ILE A 178 0.50 -14.73 2.11
CA ILE A 178 1.61 -15.20 2.95
C ILE A 178 2.32 -16.40 2.29
N LYS A 179 1.57 -17.40 1.82
CA LYS A 179 2.16 -18.56 1.11
C LYS A 179 2.89 -18.17 -0.17
N LYS A 180 2.30 -17.28 -0.97
CA LYS A 180 2.93 -16.81 -2.21
C LYS A 180 4.26 -16.11 -1.90
N ASN A 181 4.25 -15.17 -0.97
CA ASN A 181 5.44 -14.42 -0.60
C ASN A 181 6.52 -15.31 0.00
N TYR A 182 6.14 -16.26 0.87
CA TYR A 182 7.05 -17.28 1.37
C TYR A 182 7.74 -18.04 0.23
N LYS A 183 6.99 -18.48 -0.79
CA LYS A 183 7.57 -19.18 -1.94
C LYS A 183 8.53 -18.27 -2.72
N ASP A 184 8.10 -17.05 -3.04
CA ASP A 184 8.89 -16.08 -3.81
C ASP A 184 10.19 -15.71 -3.07
N ASP A 185 10.14 -15.57 -1.74
CA ASP A 185 11.31 -15.25 -0.91
C ASP A 185 12.21 -16.47 -0.70
N MET A 186 11.66 -17.68 -0.58
CA MET A 186 12.45 -18.91 -0.56
C MET A 186 13.22 -19.10 -1.88
N ASP A 187 12.59 -18.86 -3.02
CA ASP A 187 13.23 -18.94 -4.34
C ASP A 187 14.36 -17.92 -4.48
N LYS A 188 14.18 -16.68 -3.99
CA LYS A 188 15.25 -15.67 -3.94
C LYS A 188 16.37 -16.05 -2.97
N SER A 189 16.02 -16.62 -1.81
CA SER A 189 16.99 -16.97 -0.77
C SER A 189 18.03 -17.99 -1.21
N ARG A 190 17.70 -18.80 -2.24
CA ARG A 190 18.63 -19.75 -2.87
C ARG A 190 19.80 -19.08 -3.58
N ASN A 191 19.58 -17.88 -4.13
CA ASN A 191 20.58 -17.13 -4.89
C ASN A 191 21.25 -16.02 -4.06
N ASN A 192 20.60 -15.56 -3.00
CA ASN A 192 21.12 -14.55 -2.09
C ASN A 192 20.52 -14.78 -0.68
N PRO A 193 21.31 -15.05 0.37
CA PRO A 193 20.76 -15.34 1.70
C PRO A 193 19.98 -14.15 2.26
N ILE A 194 18.65 -14.23 2.16
CA ILE A 194 17.70 -13.28 2.73
C ILE A 194 16.93 -13.93 3.89
N GLN A 195 16.55 -13.13 4.89
CA GLN A 195 15.63 -13.57 5.92
C GLN A 195 14.22 -13.71 5.34
N VAL A 196 13.69 -14.94 5.30
CA VAL A 196 12.33 -15.21 4.82
C VAL A 196 11.32 -14.97 5.93
N ARG A 197 10.40 -14.03 5.73
CA ARG A 197 9.39 -13.65 6.72
C ARG A 197 8.41 -14.82 6.97
N TYR A 198 8.07 -15.05 8.24
CA TYR A 198 7.14 -16.11 8.69
C TYR A 198 7.54 -17.54 8.29
N LYS A 199 8.82 -17.77 7.98
CA LYS A 199 9.31 -19.10 7.56
C LYS A 199 8.88 -20.19 8.54
N THR A 200 9.15 -20.00 9.83
CA THR A 200 8.87 -21.00 10.87
C THR A 200 7.38 -21.31 10.99
N GLU A 201 6.51 -20.29 11.00
CA GLU A 201 5.06 -20.46 11.11
C GLU A 201 4.49 -21.15 9.87
N VAL A 202 4.90 -20.72 8.66
CA VAL A 202 4.45 -21.31 7.40
C VAL A 202 4.89 -22.77 7.30
N GLU A 203 6.13 -23.08 7.67
CA GLU A 203 6.64 -24.46 7.70
C GLU A 203 5.87 -25.32 8.70
N LYS A 204 5.54 -24.83 9.91
CA LYS A 204 4.72 -25.58 10.88
C LYS A 204 3.34 -25.96 10.34
N ILE A 205 2.74 -25.07 9.55
CA ILE A 205 1.42 -25.30 8.95
C ILE A 205 1.52 -26.28 7.77
N LEU A 206 2.54 -26.13 6.92
CA LEU A 206 2.67 -26.89 5.67
C LEU A 206 3.46 -28.22 5.81
N VAL A 207 4.33 -28.36 6.80
CA VAL A 207 5.31 -29.47 6.91
C VAL A 207 5.02 -30.37 8.13
N CYS A 208 4.51 -31.58 7.83
CA CYS A 208 4.94 -32.84 8.47
C CYS A 208 5.11 -33.91 7.38
N ARG A 209 6.00 -33.67 6.41
CA ARG A 209 6.60 -34.73 5.58
C ARG A 209 8.10 -34.47 5.43
N TYR A 210 8.81 -34.58 6.55
CA TYR A 210 10.23 -34.96 6.56
C TYR A 210 10.45 -35.80 7.81
N ASN A 211 9.93 -37.02 7.74
CA ASN A 211 10.35 -38.18 8.52
C ASN A 211 9.79 -39.40 7.77
N ARG A 212 10.36 -39.68 6.59
CA ARG A 212 10.49 -41.07 6.17
C ARG A 212 11.93 -41.44 6.50
N PHE A 213 12.06 -42.17 7.60
CA PHE A 213 13.26 -42.87 8.00
C PHE A 213 13.58 -43.98 7.00
N TYR A 214 14.88 -44.27 6.92
CA TYR A 214 15.61 -45.31 6.17
C TYR A 214 15.76 -45.09 4.66
#